data_AF-A0A191XSW5-F1
#
_entry.id   AF-A0A191XSW5-F1
#
_cell.length_a   1.000
_cell.length_b   1.000
_cell.length_c   1.000
_cell.angle_alpha   90.00
_cell.angle_beta   90.00
_cell.angle_gamma   90.00
#
_symmetry.space_group_name_H-M   'P 1'
#
loop_
_entity.id
_entity.type
_entity.pdbx_description
1 polymer ?
#
loop_
_entity_poly.entity_id
_entity_poly.type
_entity_poly.pdbx_seq_one_letter_code
_entity_poly.pdbx_strand_id
1 'polypeptide(L)'
;NFINPDELSMQCILIALNRFLQEKHGSKMAFLDGNPPERLCMPIANHIKSLGGEVYLNSRIQKIELNEDKTVKHFVLSNGTIIEGDAYVFATPVDILKLLLPEDWKEISYFKKLEKLVGVPV
;
A
#
# COMPACT_ATOMS: atom_id res chain seq x y z
N ASN A 1 10.16 -3.06 16.21
CA ASN A 1 11.63 -2.87 16.32
C ASN A 1 12.05 -1.59 15.62
N PHE A 2 12.98 -0.82 16.19
CA PHE A 2 13.56 0.36 15.54
C PHE A 2 14.90 0.00 14.90
N ILE A 3 15.17 0.54 13.72
CA ILE A 3 16.43 0.39 12.99
C ILE A 3 17.47 1.35 13.61
N ASN A 4 18.71 0.91 13.73
CA ASN A 4 19.77 1.73 14.31
C ASN A 4 20.23 2.84 13.33
N PRO A 5 20.81 3.96 13.83
CA PRO A 5 21.20 5.07 12.97
C PRO A 5 22.31 4.76 11.96
N ASP A 6 23.12 3.72 12.20
CA ASP A 6 24.14 3.22 11.26
C ASP A 6 23.53 2.44 10.07
N GLU A 7 22.29 1.99 10.19
CA GLU A 7 21.54 1.28 9.14
C GLU A 7 20.51 2.19 8.44
N LEU A 8 20.14 3.32 9.05
CA LEU A 8 19.10 4.21 8.54
C LEU A 8 19.67 5.25 7.55
N SER A 9 19.05 5.35 6.37
CA SER A 9 19.38 6.43 5.43
C SER A 9 19.16 7.82 6.03
N MET A 10 20.16 8.69 5.92
CA MET A 10 20.11 10.07 6.42
C MET A 10 18.95 10.88 5.82
N GLN A 11 18.48 10.51 4.61
CA GLN A 11 17.32 11.14 3.99
C GLN A 11 16.07 11.04 4.87
N CYS A 12 15.87 9.93 5.59
CA CYS A 12 14.75 9.77 6.52
C CYS A 12 14.79 10.83 7.63
N ILE A 13 15.98 11.05 8.21
CA ILE A 13 16.20 12.04 9.27
C ILE A 13 16.00 13.47 8.74
N LEU A 14 16.54 13.80 7.57
CA LEU A 14 16.39 15.13 6.99
C LEU A 14 14.91 15.48 6.72
N ILE A 15 14.12 14.51 6.26
CA ILE A 15 12.67 14.70 6.07
C ILE A 15 11.98 14.93 7.41
N ALA A 16 12.34 14.19 8.46
CA ALA A 16 11.79 14.38 9.79
C ALA A 16 12.15 15.76 10.37
N LEU A 17 13.42 16.18 10.25
CA LEU A 17 13.91 17.47 10.72
C LEU A 17 13.26 18.66 9.98
N ASN A 18 12.91 18.49 8.70
CA ASN A 18 12.24 19.55 7.94
C ASN A 18 10.91 20.00 8.59
N ARG A 19 10.23 19.11 9.32
CA ARG A 19 9.00 19.46 10.07
C ARG A 19 9.22 20.50 11.18
N PHE A 20 10.43 20.57 11.74
CA PHE A 20 10.78 21.55 12.77
C PHE A 20 11.10 22.93 12.18
N LEU A 21 11.50 22.98 10.92
CA LEU A 21 11.99 24.20 10.27
C LEU A 21 10.91 24.91 9.44
N GLN A 22 10.00 24.16 8.81
CA GLN A 22 9.01 24.73 7.89
C GLN A 22 7.77 25.29 8.58
N GLU A 23 7.27 24.63 9.63
CA GLU A 23 5.99 24.96 10.24
C GLU A 23 6.13 25.15 11.76
N LYS A 24 5.57 26.23 12.29
CA LYS A 24 5.59 26.55 13.74
C LYS A 24 5.06 25.41 14.62
N HIS A 25 4.15 24.60 14.10
CA HIS A 25 3.54 23.47 14.80
C HIS A 25 3.81 22.12 14.12
N GLY A 26 4.75 22.05 13.17
CA GLY A 26 5.01 20.82 12.39
C GLY A 26 5.55 19.65 13.21
N SER A 27 6.15 19.93 14.37
CA SER A 27 6.59 18.92 15.35
C SER A 27 5.57 18.66 16.47
N LYS A 28 4.42 19.33 16.46
CA LYS A 28 3.36 19.10 17.45
C LYS A 28 2.72 17.73 17.19
N MET A 29 2.64 16.91 18.22
CA MET A 29 2.06 15.57 18.15
C MET A 29 0.58 15.60 18.56
N ALA A 30 -0.19 14.69 17.99
CA ALA A 30 -1.59 14.46 18.34
C ALA A 30 -1.87 12.96 18.39
N PHE A 31 -2.86 12.58 19.17
CA PHE A 31 -3.35 11.21 19.27
C PHE A 31 -4.75 11.14 18.69
N LEU A 32 -5.07 10.00 18.09
CA LEU A 32 -6.45 9.69 17.74
C LEU A 32 -7.23 9.44 19.03
N ASP A 33 -8.47 9.88 19.09
CA ASP A 33 -9.35 9.82 20.27
C ASP A 33 -10.03 8.44 20.45
N GLY A 34 -9.54 7.43 19.74
CA GLY A 34 -10.02 6.06 19.82
C GLY A 34 -9.30 5.18 18.80
N ASN A 35 -9.85 3.98 18.54
CA ASN A 35 -9.21 3.04 17.64
C ASN A 35 -9.27 3.53 16.16
N PRO A 36 -8.20 3.37 15.36
CA PRO A 36 -8.17 3.81 13.97
C PRO A 36 -9.26 3.25 13.06
N PRO A 37 -9.64 1.95 13.14
CA PRO A 37 -10.71 1.40 12.30
C PRO A 37 -12.03 2.17 12.40
N GLU A 38 -12.48 2.49 13.61
CA GLU A 38 -13.74 3.20 13.83
C GLU A 38 -13.60 4.72 13.67
N ARG A 39 -12.54 5.31 14.21
CA ARG A 39 -12.40 6.78 14.27
C ARG A 39 -11.88 7.42 12.99
N LEU A 40 -11.20 6.65 12.12
CA LEU A 40 -10.60 7.17 10.89
C LEU A 40 -11.00 6.37 9.65
N CYS A 41 -10.85 5.04 9.66
CA CYS A 41 -11.09 4.22 8.47
C CYS A 41 -12.59 4.17 8.10
N MET A 42 -13.48 4.02 9.09
CA MET A 42 -14.92 3.95 8.86
C MET A 42 -15.50 5.25 8.25
N PRO A 43 -15.14 6.47 8.71
CA PRO A 43 -15.53 7.71 8.03
C PRO A 43 -15.17 7.73 6.54
N ILE A 44 -13.96 7.27 6.18
CA ILE A 44 -13.51 7.21 4.78
C ILE A 44 -14.33 6.20 3.99
N ALA A 45 -14.51 4.99 4.53
CA ALA A 45 -15.30 3.94 3.90
C ALA A 45 -16.76 4.37 3.68
N ASN A 46 -17.37 5.05 4.66
CA ASN A 46 -18.72 5.60 4.55
C ASN A 46 -18.81 6.68 3.49
N HIS A 47 -17.80 7.56 3.39
CA HIS A 47 -17.75 8.58 2.35
C HIS A 47 -17.67 7.96 0.94
N ILE A 48 -16.79 6.97 0.75
CA ILE A 48 -16.70 6.21 -0.51
C ILE A 48 -18.05 5.58 -0.87
N LYS A 49 -18.70 4.90 0.08
CA LYS A 49 -20.02 4.27 -0.12
C LYS A 49 -21.11 5.27 -0.44
N SER A 50 -21.11 6.45 0.19
CA SER A 50 -22.09 7.51 -0.08
C SER A 50 -22.00 8.07 -1.49
N LEU A 51 -20.84 7.93 -2.14
CA LEU A 51 -20.60 8.36 -3.53
C LEU A 51 -20.70 7.20 -4.54
N GLY A 52 -21.24 6.05 -4.12
CA GLY A 52 -21.46 4.88 -4.98
C GLY A 52 -20.26 3.93 -5.10
N GLY A 53 -19.17 4.17 -4.37
CA GLY A 53 -18.05 3.23 -4.30
C GLY A 53 -18.34 2.04 -3.40
N GLU A 54 -17.62 0.94 -3.61
CA GLU A 54 -17.81 -0.30 -2.85
C GLU A 54 -16.59 -0.60 -1.97
N VAL A 55 -16.83 -1.14 -0.77
CA VAL A 55 -15.76 -1.53 0.16
C VAL A 55 -16.06 -2.91 0.69
N TYR A 56 -15.25 -3.88 0.26
CA TYR A 56 -15.35 -5.28 0.65
C TYR A 56 -14.24 -5.67 1.63
N LEU A 57 -14.61 -6.41 2.67
CA LEU A 57 -13.69 -7.00 3.63
C LEU A 57 -13.56 -8.49 3.35
N ASN A 58 -12.47 -9.10 3.85
CA ASN A 58 -12.19 -10.53 3.67
C ASN A 58 -12.05 -10.96 2.18
N SER A 59 -11.72 -10.02 1.30
CA SER A 59 -11.59 -10.22 -0.15
C SER A 59 -10.12 -10.23 -0.56
N ARG A 60 -9.36 -11.24 -0.10
CA ARG A 60 -7.92 -11.34 -0.40
C ARG A 60 -7.70 -11.65 -1.88
N ILE A 61 -6.87 -10.86 -2.55
CA ILE A 61 -6.40 -11.15 -3.92
C ILE A 61 -5.39 -12.29 -3.86
N GLN A 62 -5.59 -13.31 -4.69
CA GLN A 62 -4.74 -14.49 -4.83
C GLN A 62 -3.83 -14.41 -6.06
N LYS A 63 -4.31 -13.82 -7.17
CA LYS A 63 -3.54 -13.74 -8.42
C LYS A 63 -3.96 -12.53 -9.25
N ILE A 64 -2.98 -11.95 -9.95
CA ILE A 64 -3.19 -11.01 -11.05
C ILE A 64 -3.17 -11.81 -12.34
N GLU A 65 -4.30 -11.93 -13.03
CA GLU A 65 -4.35 -12.58 -14.33
C GLU A 65 -4.06 -11.56 -15.44
N LEU A 66 -3.27 -11.96 -16.42
CA LEU A 66 -2.89 -11.10 -17.54
C LEU A 66 -3.60 -11.49 -18.83
N ASN A 67 -3.81 -10.49 -19.69
CA ASN A 67 -4.15 -10.69 -21.09
C ASN A 67 -2.90 -11.13 -21.89
N GLU A 68 -3.08 -11.53 -23.14
CA GLU A 68 -1.98 -11.90 -24.04
C GLU A 68 -0.99 -10.74 -24.29
N ASP A 69 -1.47 -9.50 -24.22
CA ASP A 69 -0.66 -8.28 -24.34
C ASP A 69 0.03 -7.86 -23.03
N LYS A 70 -0.08 -8.69 -21.99
CA LYS A 70 0.51 -8.52 -20.64
C LYS A 70 -0.12 -7.39 -19.81
N THR A 71 -1.24 -6.83 -20.24
CA THR A 71 -2.09 -5.95 -19.40
C THR A 71 -2.90 -6.79 -18.41
N VAL A 72 -3.39 -6.17 -17.33
CA VAL A 72 -4.22 -6.88 -16.35
C VAL A 72 -5.56 -7.24 -16.98
N LYS A 73 -5.91 -8.52 -16.94
CA LYS A 73 -7.23 -9.02 -17.32
C LYS A 73 -8.22 -8.84 -16.17
N HIS A 74 -7.88 -9.39 -15.01
CA HIS A 74 -8.70 -9.33 -13.79
C HIS A 74 -7.91 -9.74 -12.54
N PHE A 75 -8.45 -9.45 -11.36
CA PHE A 75 -7.96 -10.02 -10.10
C PHE A 75 -8.75 -11.26 -9.72
N VAL A 76 -8.05 -12.31 -9.33
CA VAL A 76 -8.64 -13.52 -8.77
C VAL A 76 -8.54 -13.45 -7.26
N LEU A 77 -9.67 -13.52 -6.56
CA LEU A 77 -9.71 -13.57 -5.10
C LEU A 77 -9.45 -15.00 -4.58
N SER A 78 -9.10 -15.14 -3.31
CA SER A 78 -8.77 -16.42 -2.69
C SER A 78 -9.93 -17.42 -2.64
N ASN A 79 -11.17 -16.95 -2.81
CA ASN A 79 -12.36 -17.79 -2.93
C ASN A 79 -12.71 -18.14 -4.38
N GLY A 80 -11.86 -17.77 -5.35
CA GLY A 80 -12.09 -17.98 -6.78
C GLY A 80 -12.95 -16.92 -7.47
N THR A 81 -13.51 -15.94 -6.74
CA THR A 81 -14.24 -14.83 -7.35
C THR A 81 -13.31 -13.99 -8.22
N ILE A 82 -13.79 -13.60 -9.40
CA ILE A 82 -13.08 -12.75 -10.34
C ILE A 82 -13.59 -11.31 -10.20
N ILE A 83 -12.68 -10.35 -10.14
CA ILE A 83 -12.97 -8.91 -10.10
C ILE A 83 -12.36 -8.24 -11.34
N GLU A 84 -13.22 -7.63 -12.13
CA GLU A 84 -12.89 -6.88 -13.33
C GLU A 84 -13.08 -5.37 -13.12
N GLY A 85 -12.35 -4.55 -13.86
CA GLY A 85 -12.48 -3.11 -13.86
C GLY A 85 -11.63 -2.45 -14.94
N ASP A 86 -11.90 -1.18 -15.22
CA ASP A 86 -11.17 -0.40 -16.23
C ASP A 86 -9.73 -0.08 -15.82
N ALA A 87 -9.46 -0.05 -14.51
CA ALA A 87 -8.16 0.21 -13.93
C ALA A 87 -7.96 -0.60 -12.65
N TYR A 88 -6.69 -0.95 -12.40
CA TYR A 88 -6.29 -1.78 -11.26
C TYR A 88 -5.21 -1.08 -10.44
N VAL A 89 -5.42 -1.00 -9.12
CA VAL A 89 -4.48 -0.39 -8.19
C VAL A 89 -4.13 -1.38 -7.09
N PHE A 90 -2.83 -1.57 -6.84
CA PHE A 90 -2.32 -2.39 -5.75
C PHE A 90 -1.83 -1.51 -4.59
N ALA A 91 -2.69 -1.32 -3.58
CA ALA A 91 -2.37 -0.58 -2.37
C ALA A 91 -1.91 -1.51 -1.23
N THR A 92 -1.14 -2.55 -1.54
CA THR A 92 -0.62 -3.53 -0.57
C THR A 92 0.81 -3.21 -0.14
N PRO A 93 1.30 -3.75 0.99
CA PRO A 93 2.73 -3.75 1.29
C PRO A 93 3.55 -4.34 0.14
N VAL A 94 4.77 -3.81 -0.05
CA VAL A 94 5.67 -4.21 -1.15
C VAL A 94 5.99 -5.70 -1.13
N ASP A 95 6.13 -6.30 0.05
CA ASP A 95 6.41 -7.73 0.19
C ASP A 95 5.27 -8.61 -0.34
N ILE A 96 4.01 -8.19 -0.13
CA ILE A 96 2.85 -8.88 -0.68
C ILE A 96 2.78 -8.70 -2.20
N LEU A 97 3.03 -7.49 -2.70
CA LEU A 97 3.05 -7.23 -4.14
C LEU A 97 4.11 -8.10 -4.83
N LYS A 98 5.34 -8.17 -4.29
CA LYS A 98 6.43 -8.99 -4.84
C LYS A 98 6.04 -10.46 -5.02
N LEU A 99 5.23 -11.01 -4.11
CA LEU A 99 4.74 -12.40 -4.18
C LEU A 99 3.64 -12.59 -5.23
N LEU A 100 2.87 -11.54 -5.53
CA LEU A 100 1.74 -11.58 -6.46
C LEU A 100 2.10 -11.10 -7.87
N LEU A 101 3.32 -10.62 -8.09
CA LEU A 101 3.78 -10.15 -9.38
C LEU A 101 3.77 -11.28 -10.41
N PRO A 102 3.09 -11.09 -11.57
CA PRO A 102 3.19 -12.01 -12.69
C PRO A 102 4.63 -12.18 -13.16
N GLU A 103 5.00 -13.38 -13.61
CA GLU A 103 6.34 -13.67 -14.12
C GLU A 103 6.74 -12.72 -15.26
N ASP A 104 5.81 -12.40 -16.16
CA ASP A 104 6.01 -11.46 -17.27
C ASP A 104 6.47 -10.07 -16.84
N TRP A 105 6.17 -9.68 -15.59
CA TRP A 105 6.48 -8.36 -15.07
C TRP A 105 7.79 -8.31 -14.27
N LYS A 106 8.31 -9.45 -13.81
CA LYS A 106 9.46 -9.49 -12.88
C LYS A 106 10.72 -8.87 -13.46
N GLU A 107 10.97 -9.06 -14.76
CA GLU A 107 12.16 -8.49 -15.43
C GLU A 107 12.00 -7.02 -15.84
N ILE A 108 10.79 -6.46 -15.74
CA ILE A 108 10.57 -5.04 -16.00
C ILE A 108 11.31 -4.23 -14.92
N SER A 109 12.16 -3.30 -15.35
CA SER A 109 13.02 -2.50 -14.46
C SER A 109 12.28 -1.85 -13.30
N TYR A 110 11.04 -1.41 -13.53
CA TYR A 110 10.19 -0.84 -12.48
C TYR A 110 9.95 -1.83 -11.32
N PHE A 111 9.53 -3.06 -11.62
CA PHE A 111 9.23 -4.07 -10.60
C PHE A 111 10.49 -4.71 -10.02
N LYS A 112 11.55 -4.88 -10.81
CA LYS A 112 12.85 -5.38 -10.33
C LYS A 112 13.47 -4.50 -9.24
N LYS A 113 13.28 -3.18 -9.33
CA LYS A 113 13.76 -2.25 -8.30
C LYS A 113 13.12 -2.49 -6.93
N LEU A 114 11.95 -3.14 -6.86
CA LEU A 114 11.27 -3.46 -5.60
C LEU A 114 12.03 -4.49 -4.76
N GLU A 115 12.95 -5.27 -5.34
CA GLU A 115 13.77 -6.25 -4.61
C GLU A 115 14.58 -5.61 -3.48
N LYS A 116 14.99 -4.35 -3.66
CA LYS A 116 15.75 -3.59 -2.63
C LYS A 116 14.87 -3.14 -1.46
N LEU A 117 13.55 -3.16 -1.61
CA LEU A 117 12.61 -2.75 -0.57
C LEU A 117 12.14 -3.99 0.18
N VAL A 118 12.54 -4.12 1.44
CA VAL A 118 12.18 -5.26 2.30
C VAL A 118 11.58 -4.70 3.59
N GLY A 119 10.42 -5.23 3.99
CA GLY A 119 9.80 -4.89 5.25
C GLY A 119 10.67 -5.26 6.44
N VAL A 120 10.81 -4.35 7.39
CA VAL A 120 11.46 -4.62 8.68
C VAL A 120 10.37 -5.07 9.67
N PRO A 121 10.53 -6.22 10.36
CA PRO A 121 9.57 -6.69 11.34
C PRO A 121 9.38 -5.65 12.46
N VAL A 122 8.14 -5.24 12.70
CA VAL A 122 7.77 -4.29 13.76
C VAL A 122 7.35 -4.98 15.03
#